data_AF-A0A5B7XVU3-F1
#
_entry.id   AF-A0A5B7XVU3-F1
#
_cell.length_a   1.000
_cell.length_b   1.000
_cell.length_c   1.000
_cell.angle_alpha   90.00
_cell.angle_beta   90.00
_cell.angle_gamma   90.00
#
_symmetry.space_group_name_H-M   'P 1'
#
loop_
_entity.id
_entity.type
_entity.pdbx_description
1 polymer ?
#
loop_
_entity_poly.entity_id
_entity_poly.type
_entity_poly.pdbx_seq_one_letter_code
_entity_poly.pdbx_strand_id
1 'polypeptide(L)'
;MLSKLFLNTKHYTFNSWSKLRKATLFAGVAVILLVFITTVWRWQIVSSEMYNNIAKLTLEDKKLLLEKGFTPNILANFWNVTLTFTWLSNLFVGMALILFAIYPKNWIAQRALFLANVYITITFIVFWALIFPFEVTGDIQRFITSSLVHFVNPVICFVFVILNRKNISVTKLTIWLSTIVMITYWAFALVTFLSGNKNVEAFKVGLDGSIIRDTKTVELAKINLYKEMNLTIYSFLNFKHPLFYKGDNLGLVIGLNIALFIGGFLLTPGLGFAWKYGLKVKYDTATKPWEIQ
;
A
#
# COMPACT_ATOMS: atom_id res chain seq x y z
N MET A 1 22.08 -37.47 15.49
CA MET A 1 21.10 -36.69 16.29
C MET A 1 20.23 -35.76 15.42
N LEU A 2 20.01 -36.07 14.14
CA LEU A 2 19.24 -35.26 13.16
C LEU A 2 17.97 -35.97 12.64
N SER A 3 17.65 -37.18 13.13
CA SER A 3 16.56 -38.01 12.61
C SER A 3 15.23 -37.92 13.39
N LYS A 4 15.15 -37.10 14.45
CA LYS A 4 13.91 -36.93 15.25
C LYS A 4 13.09 -35.68 14.87
N LEU A 5 13.49 -34.96 13.83
CA LEU A 5 12.81 -33.73 13.36
C LEU A 5 11.68 -34.00 12.36
N PHE A 6 11.44 -35.25 11.98
CA PHE A 6 10.38 -35.59 11.04
C PHE A 6 9.12 -36.08 11.76
N LEU A 7 8.16 -35.15 11.81
CA LEU A 7 6.76 -35.40 11.49
C LEU A 7 6.02 -36.39 12.40
N ASN A 8 5.61 -35.91 13.56
CA ASN A 8 4.37 -36.38 14.17
C ASN A 8 3.18 -35.87 13.33
N THR A 9 3.00 -36.42 12.13
CA THR A 9 1.91 -36.10 11.20
C THR A 9 0.63 -36.82 11.63
N LYS A 10 0.09 -36.44 12.79
CA LYS A 10 -1.37 -36.48 12.90
C LYS A 10 -1.89 -35.45 11.92
N HIS A 11 -2.19 -35.89 10.69
CA HIS A 11 -2.86 -35.09 9.68
C HIS A 11 -4.22 -34.70 10.25
N TYR A 12 -4.30 -33.51 10.83
CA TYR A 12 -5.57 -32.91 11.22
C TYR A 12 -6.34 -32.63 9.93
N THR A 13 -7.28 -33.52 9.61
CA THR A 13 -8.20 -33.35 8.48
C THR A 13 -8.93 -32.01 8.65
N PHE A 14 -9.25 -31.32 7.56
CA PHE A 14 -9.93 -30.03 7.59
C PHE A 14 -11.18 -30.05 8.50
N ASN A 15 -11.90 -31.18 8.54
CA ASN A 15 -13.07 -31.37 9.40
C ASN A 15 -12.76 -31.21 10.90
N SER A 16 -11.58 -31.62 11.35
CA SER A 16 -11.11 -31.52 12.74
C SER A 16 -10.69 -30.09 13.16
N TRP A 17 -10.61 -29.15 12.22
CA TRP A 17 -10.21 -27.78 12.55
C TRP A 17 -11.30 -27.06 13.35
N SER A 18 -10.88 -26.21 14.30
CA SER A 18 -11.80 -25.35 15.04
C SER A 18 -12.54 -24.38 14.10
N LYS A 19 -13.75 -23.97 14.50
CA LYS A 19 -14.56 -23.00 13.73
C LYS A 19 -13.79 -21.71 13.46
N LEU A 20 -13.07 -21.20 14.46
CA LEU A 20 -12.24 -20.00 14.33
C LEU A 20 -11.14 -20.18 13.26
N ARG A 21 -10.45 -21.33 13.25
CA ARG A 21 -9.40 -21.62 12.26
C ARG A 21 -9.94 -21.66 10.83
N LYS A 22 -11.10 -22.29 10.62
CA LYS A 22 -11.79 -22.30 9.32
C LYS A 22 -12.21 -20.88 8.91
N ALA A 23 -12.79 -20.12 9.84
CA ALA A 23 -13.18 -18.73 9.61
C ALA A 23 -11.97 -17.85 9.22
N THR A 24 -10.81 -18.00 9.89
CA THR A 24 -9.57 -17.28 9.53
C THR A 24 -9.13 -17.62 8.10
N LEU A 25 -9.21 -18.90 7.70
CA LEU A 25 -8.87 -19.32 6.34
C LEU A 25 -9.77 -18.63 5.30
N PHE A 26 -11.09 -18.71 5.49
CA PHE A 26 -12.05 -18.12 4.57
C PHE A 26 -11.95 -16.59 4.55
N ALA A 27 -11.64 -15.94 5.67
CA ALA A 27 -11.38 -14.52 5.72
C ALA A 27 -10.14 -14.14 4.89
N GLY A 28 -9.06 -14.92 4.98
CA GLY A 28 -7.88 -14.71 4.14
C GLY A 28 -8.18 -14.87 2.65
N VAL A 29 -8.92 -15.92 2.27
CA VAL A 29 -9.38 -16.13 0.89
C VAL A 29 -10.27 -14.97 0.42
N ALA A 30 -11.21 -14.51 1.25
CA ALA A 30 -12.09 -13.40 0.95
C ALA A 30 -11.31 -12.10 0.70
N VAL A 31 -10.31 -11.78 1.54
CA VAL A 31 -9.43 -10.62 1.34
C VAL A 31 -8.69 -10.71 0.01
N ILE A 32 -8.12 -11.87 -0.33
CA ILE A 32 -7.44 -12.07 -1.63
C ILE A 32 -8.40 -11.87 -2.80
N LEU A 33 -9.62 -12.43 -2.73
CA LEU A 33 -10.63 -12.24 -3.76
C LEU A 33 -11.05 -10.77 -3.89
N LEU A 34 -11.24 -10.07 -2.77
CA LEU A 34 -11.56 -8.63 -2.78
C LEU A 34 -10.43 -7.81 -3.41
N VAL A 35 -9.17 -8.15 -3.14
CA VAL A 35 -8.00 -7.55 -3.81
C VAL A 35 -8.07 -7.79 -5.32
N PHE A 36 -8.29 -9.02 -5.79
CA PHE A 36 -8.39 -9.26 -7.24
C PHE A 36 -9.58 -8.54 -7.89
N ILE A 37 -10.77 -8.59 -7.28
CA ILE A 37 -11.98 -7.91 -7.78
C ILE A 37 -11.74 -6.40 -7.87
N THR A 38 -11.17 -5.79 -6.83
CA THR A 38 -10.87 -4.35 -6.84
C THR A 38 -9.80 -3.97 -7.86
N THR A 39 -8.86 -4.88 -8.21
CA THR A 39 -7.88 -4.63 -9.29
C THR A 39 -8.60 -4.52 -10.61
N VAL A 40 -9.42 -5.52 -10.93
CA VAL A 40 -10.11 -5.64 -12.20
C VAL A 40 -11.11 -4.51 -12.36
N TRP A 41 -11.86 -4.20 -11.30
CA TRP A 41 -12.80 -3.08 -11.30
C TRP A 41 -12.08 -1.75 -11.48
N ARG A 42 -11.01 -1.48 -10.71
CA ARG A 42 -10.23 -0.24 -10.89
C ARG A 42 -9.68 -0.14 -12.31
N TRP A 43 -9.21 -1.24 -12.88
CA TRP A 43 -8.74 -1.28 -14.26
C TRP A 43 -9.84 -0.93 -15.25
N GLN A 44 -11.07 -1.43 -15.07
CA GLN A 44 -12.19 -1.06 -15.93
C GLN A 44 -12.44 0.45 -15.91
N ILE A 45 -12.43 1.07 -14.72
CA ILE A 45 -12.59 2.54 -14.57
C ILE A 45 -11.48 3.28 -15.32
N VAL A 46 -10.21 2.93 -15.06
CA VAL A 46 -9.05 3.57 -15.70
C VAL A 46 -9.05 3.35 -17.21
N SER A 47 -9.37 2.14 -17.68
CA SER A 47 -9.42 1.80 -19.10
C SER A 47 -10.52 2.57 -19.83
N SER A 48 -11.71 2.71 -19.22
CA SER A 48 -12.80 3.53 -19.77
C SER A 48 -12.43 5.02 -19.82
N GLU A 49 -11.78 5.55 -18.79
CA GLU A 49 -11.28 6.94 -18.79
C GLU A 49 -10.24 7.16 -19.88
N MET A 50 -9.27 6.25 -20.03
CA MET A 50 -8.27 6.29 -21.09
C MET A 50 -8.91 6.23 -22.47
N TYR A 51 -9.85 5.31 -22.70
CA TYR A 51 -10.58 5.20 -23.95
C TYR A 51 -11.31 6.49 -24.29
N ASN A 52 -12.07 7.04 -23.34
CA ASN A 52 -12.81 8.28 -23.53
C ASN A 52 -11.90 9.47 -23.83
N ASN A 53 -10.71 9.53 -23.21
CA ASN A 53 -9.74 10.59 -23.47
C ASN A 53 -9.09 10.45 -24.85
N ILE A 54 -8.75 9.23 -25.28
CA ILE A 54 -8.21 8.96 -26.62
C ILE A 54 -9.26 9.22 -27.70
N ALA A 55 -10.53 8.90 -27.43
CA ALA A 55 -11.64 9.11 -28.37
C ALA A 55 -11.87 10.61 -28.67
N LYS A 56 -11.53 11.50 -27.74
CA LYS A 56 -11.62 12.96 -27.93
C LYS A 56 -10.51 13.53 -28.82
N LEU A 57 -9.42 12.79 -29.06
CA LEU A 57 -8.31 13.26 -29.88
C LEU A 57 -8.65 13.21 -31.37
N THR A 58 -8.21 14.22 -32.12
CA THR A 58 -8.32 14.21 -33.59
C THR A 58 -7.37 13.16 -34.18
N LEU A 59 -7.54 12.85 -35.48
CA LEU A 59 -6.61 11.94 -36.16
C LEU A 59 -5.17 12.50 -36.18
N GLU A 60 -5.02 13.82 -36.36
CA GLU A 60 -3.72 14.47 -36.39
C GLU A 60 -3.05 14.45 -35.01
N ASP A 61 -3.81 14.65 -33.93
CA ASP A 61 -3.27 14.49 -32.56
C ASP A 61 -2.78 13.07 -32.31
N LYS A 62 -3.54 12.06 -32.76
CA LYS A 62 -3.17 10.64 -32.61
C LYS A 62 -1.88 10.31 -33.38
N LYS A 63 -1.73 10.82 -34.61
CA LYS A 63 -0.50 10.67 -35.40
C LYS A 63 0.68 11.36 -34.71
N LEU A 64 0.50 12.59 -34.26
CA LEU A 64 1.54 13.34 -33.55
C LEU A 64 2.03 12.60 -32.31
N LEU A 65 1.11 12.10 -31.48
CA LEU A 65 1.47 11.31 -30.29
C LEU A 65 2.23 10.03 -30.66
N LEU A 66 1.79 9.33 -31.72
CA LEU A 66 2.45 8.11 -32.18
C LEU A 66 3.87 8.39 -32.69
N GLU A 67 4.05 9.42 -33.51
CA GLU A 67 5.36 9.83 -34.05
C GLU A 67 6.34 10.27 -32.96
N LYS A 68 5.82 10.91 -31.90
CA LYS A 68 6.62 11.35 -30.76
C LYS A 68 6.79 10.27 -29.68
N GLY A 69 6.21 9.08 -29.86
CA GLY A 69 6.31 7.97 -28.92
C GLY A 69 5.50 8.14 -27.63
N PHE A 70 4.52 9.06 -27.61
CA PHE A 70 3.62 9.30 -26.47
C PHE A 70 2.35 8.48 -26.57
N THR A 71 2.49 7.15 -26.64
CA THR A 71 1.34 6.23 -26.63
C THR A 71 1.00 5.78 -25.20
N PRO A 72 -0.29 5.56 -24.90
CA PRO A 72 -0.70 5.07 -23.59
C PRO A 72 -0.14 3.67 -23.34
N ASN A 73 0.67 3.51 -22.30
CA ASN A 73 1.17 2.20 -21.89
C ASN A 73 0.11 1.47 -21.06
N ILE A 74 -0.69 0.63 -21.72
CA ILE A 74 -1.79 -0.14 -21.11
C ILE A 74 -1.28 -1.02 -19.97
N LEU A 75 -0.18 -1.73 -20.17
CA LEU A 75 0.38 -2.65 -19.18
C LEU A 75 0.86 -1.90 -17.93
N ALA A 76 1.57 -0.79 -18.10
CA ALA A 76 2.05 0.01 -16.97
C ALA A 76 0.88 0.62 -16.17
N ASN A 77 -0.17 1.08 -16.85
CA ASN A 77 -1.36 1.63 -16.18
C ASN A 77 -2.12 0.55 -15.39
N PHE A 78 -2.23 -0.67 -15.92
CA PHE A 78 -2.83 -1.80 -15.20
C PHE A 78 -2.10 -2.09 -13.88
N TRP A 79 -0.78 -2.15 -13.92
CA TRP A 79 0.05 -2.52 -12.75
C TRP A 79 0.35 -1.35 -11.79
N ASN A 80 0.04 -0.11 -12.16
CA ASN A 80 0.34 1.05 -11.32
C ASN A 80 -0.22 0.90 -9.89
N VAL A 81 -1.47 0.45 -9.75
CA VAL A 81 -2.12 0.26 -8.45
C VAL A 81 -1.40 -0.75 -7.56
N THR A 82 -0.84 -1.80 -8.16
CA THR A 82 -0.34 -2.95 -7.39
C THR A 82 0.95 -2.65 -6.65
N LEU A 83 1.61 -1.55 -7.02
CA LEU A 83 2.85 -1.07 -6.40
C LEU A 83 2.57 -0.12 -5.22
N THR A 84 1.31 0.17 -4.92
CA THR A 84 0.94 0.98 -3.74
C THR A 84 1.08 0.19 -2.45
N PHE A 85 1.45 0.85 -1.35
CA PHE A 85 1.56 0.22 -0.03
C PHE A 85 0.21 -0.35 0.43
N THR A 86 -0.87 0.35 0.12
CA THR A 86 -2.25 -0.13 0.29
C THR A 86 -2.41 -1.51 -0.35
N TRP A 87 -2.02 -1.67 -1.61
CA TRP A 87 -2.19 -2.94 -2.32
C TRP A 87 -1.36 -4.06 -1.71
N LEU A 88 -0.08 -3.80 -1.46
CA LEU A 88 0.86 -4.78 -0.91
C LEU A 88 0.44 -5.24 0.49
N SER A 89 0.02 -4.31 1.35
CA SER A 89 -0.46 -4.64 2.70
C SER A 89 -1.75 -5.46 2.68
N ASN A 90 -2.70 -5.14 1.79
CA ASN A 90 -3.93 -5.92 1.62
C ASN A 90 -3.65 -7.36 1.15
N LEU A 91 -2.79 -7.51 0.14
CA LEU A 91 -2.37 -8.83 -0.35
C LEU A 91 -1.67 -9.62 0.77
N PHE A 92 -0.80 -8.96 1.54
CA PHE A 92 -0.09 -9.59 2.65
C PHE A 92 -1.03 -10.03 3.78
N VAL A 93 -2.09 -9.27 4.09
CA VAL A 93 -3.13 -9.70 5.04
C VAL A 93 -3.79 -11.00 4.59
N GLY A 94 -4.24 -11.07 3.33
CA GLY A 94 -4.89 -12.27 2.80
C GLY A 94 -3.98 -13.49 2.90
N MET A 95 -2.71 -13.36 2.48
CA MET A 95 -1.71 -14.41 2.58
C MET A 95 -1.42 -14.80 4.04
N ALA A 96 -1.27 -13.82 4.94
CA ALA A 96 -0.93 -14.08 6.33
C ALA A 96 -2.07 -14.77 7.09
N LEU A 97 -3.33 -14.41 6.82
CA LEU A 97 -4.51 -15.09 7.38
C LEU A 97 -4.58 -16.56 6.91
N ILE A 98 -4.34 -16.81 5.61
CA ILE A 98 -4.30 -18.17 5.04
C ILE A 98 -3.16 -18.98 5.69
N LEU A 99 -1.94 -18.43 5.72
CA LEU A 99 -0.78 -19.10 6.30
C LEU A 99 -0.97 -19.39 7.79
N PHE A 100 -1.52 -18.44 8.55
CA PHE A 100 -1.84 -18.64 9.96
C PHE A 100 -2.92 -19.69 10.17
N ALA A 101 -3.95 -19.72 9.32
CA ALA A 101 -4.97 -20.75 9.38
C ALA A 101 -4.41 -22.14 9.07
N ILE A 102 -3.50 -22.27 8.11
CA ILE A 102 -2.88 -23.57 7.76
C ILE A 102 -1.86 -23.98 8.84
N TYR A 103 -1.08 -23.04 9.37
CA TYR A 103 0.02 -23.30 10.31
C TYR A 103 -0.09 -22.46 11.61
N PRO A 104 -1.13 -22.64 12.44
CA PRO A 104 -1.39 -21.74 13.57
C PRO A 104 -0.34 -21.81 14.69
N LYS A 105 0.43 -22.91 14.77
CA LYS A 105 1.53 -23.07 15.72
C LYS A 105 2.89 -22.63 15.16
N ASN A 106 2.97 -22.36 13.85
CA ASN A 106 4.22 -21.95 13.23
C ASN A 106 4.50 -20.47 13.53
N TRP A 107 5.68 -20.21 14.08
CA TRP A 107 6.07 -18.86 14.50
C TRP A 107 6.15 -17.86 13.34
N ILE A 108 6.52 -18.29 12.12
CA ILE A 108 6.56 -17.42 10.94
C ILE A 108 5.16 -16.97 10.62
N ALA A 109 4.19 -17.89 10.60
CA ALA A 109 2.80 -17.57 10.31
C ALA A 109 2.17 -16.64 11.37
N GLN A 110 2.46 -16.87 12.66
CA GLN A 110 2.03 -15.99 13.76
C GLN A 110 2.59 -14.58 13.61
N ARG A 111 3.90 -14.47 13.39
CA ARG A 111 4.60 -13.18 13.25
C ARG A 111 4.22 -12.47 11.96
N ALA A 112 4.01 -13.20 10.86
CA ALA A 112 3.51 -12.65 9.60
C ALA A 112 2.12 -12.05 9.75
N LEU A 113 1.18 -12.75 10.43
CA LEU A 113 -0.15 -12.21 10.71
C LEU A 113 -0.08 -10.94 11.57
N PHE A 114 0.78 -10.93 12.58
CA PHE A 114 0.99 -9.75 13.39
C PHE A 114 1.57 -8.56 12.59
N LEU A 115 2.57 -8.80 11.74
CA LEU A 115 3.14 -7.76 10.88
C LEU A 115 2.14 -7.27 9.83
N ALA A 116 1.34 -8.17 9.25
CA ALA A 116 0.27 -7.80 8.33
C ALA A 116 -0.74 -6.86 9.00
N ASN A 117 -1.08 -7.13 10.26
CA ASN A 117 -1.91 -6.26 11.08
C ASN A 117 -1.30 -4.87 11.28
N VAL A 118 0.02 -4.78 11.54
CA VAL A 118 0.73 -3.50 11.65
C VAL A 118 0.65 -2.70 10.35
N TYR A 119 0.95 -3.34 9.21
CA TYR A 119 0.95 -2.65 7.92
C TYR A 119 -0.45 -2.24 7.47
N ILE A 120 -1.46 -3.09 7.64
CA ILE A 120 -2.82 -2.75 7.27
C ILE A 120 -3.41 -1.65 8.17
N THR A 121 -2.90 -1.51 9.40
CA THR A 121 -3.23 -0.38 10.28
C THR A 121 -2.73 0.95 9.69
N ILE A 122 -1.55 0.97 9.07
CA ILE A 122 -1.05 2.17 8.39
C ILE A 122 -1.98 2.52 7.23
N THR A 123 -2.35 1.54 6.40
CA THR A 123 -3.31 1.74 5.30
C THR A 123 -4.62 2.33 5.80
N PHE A 124 -5.16 1.81 6.91
CA PHE A 124 -6.36 2.33 7.55
C PHE A 124 -6.18 3.78 8.01
N ILE A 125 -5.14 4.07 8.82
CA ILE A 125 -4.91 5.41 9.38
C ILE A 125 -4.65 6.45 8.29
N VAL A 126 -3.77 6.15 7.33
CA VAL A 126 -3.42 7.06 6.24
C VAL A 126 -4.64 7.37 5.39
N PHE A 127 -5.51 6.38 5.13
CA PHE A 127 -6.75 6.61 4.42
C PHE A 127 -7.65 7.60 5.16
N TRP A 128 -7.99 7.31 6.42
CA TRP A 128 -8.92 8.15 7.17
C TRP A 128 -8.37 9.55 7.45
N ALA A 129 -7.06 9.67 7.65
CA ALA A 129 -6.41 10.96 7.92
C ALA A 129 -6.21 11.81 6.66
N LEU A 130 -5.87 11.20 5.51
CA LEU A 130 -5.35 11.94 4.35
C LEU A 130 -6.11 11.71 3.04
N ILE A 131 -6.80 10.59 2.86
CA ILE A 131 -7.42 10.20 1.58
C ILE A 131 -8.95 10.38 1.63
N PHE A 132 -9.58 9.97 2.73
CA PHE A 132 -11.02 9.97 2.92
C PHE A 132 -11.70 11.33 2.62
N PRO A 133 -11.16 12.49 3.07
CA PRO A 133 -11.79 13.78 2.78
C PRO A 133 -11.94 14.08 1.29
N PHE A 134 -11.02 13.59 0.44
CA PHE A 134 -11.09 13.79 -1.01
C PHE A 134 -12.03 12.80 -1.69
N GLU A 135 -12.08 11.55 -1.22
CA GLU A 135 -12.91 10.50 -1.81
C GLU A 135 -14.41 10.71 -1.54
N VAL A 136 -14.79 11.25 -0.38
CA VAL A 136 -16.20 11.52 -0.03
C VAL A 136 -16.84 12.55 -0.95
N THR A 137 -16.04 13.48 -1.46
CA THR A 137 -16.51 14.49 -2.43
C THR A 137 -16.46 14.02 -3.88
N GLY A 138 -15.97 12.79 -4.11
CA GLY A 138 -15.70 12.25 -5.44
C GLY A 138 -16.81 11.37 -6.00
N ASP A 139 -16.45 10.62 -7.04
CA ASP A 139 -17.31 9.63 -7.67
C ASP A 139 -17.59 8.43 -6.74
N ILE A 140 -18.85 7.98 -6.69
CA ILE A 140 -19.29 6.91 -5.79
C ILE A 140 -18.61 5.57 -6.08
N GLN A 141 -18.28 5.26 -7.34
CA GLN A 141 -17.59 4.01 -7.67
C GLN A 141 -16.15 4.04 -7.18
N ARG A 142 -15.47 5.18 -7.31
CA ARG A 142 -14.13 5.39 -6.73
C ARG A 142 -14.17 5.28 -5.20
N PHE A 143 -15.16 5.87 -4.55
CA PHE A 143 -15.35 5.75 -3.11
C PHE A 143 -15.56 4.29 -2.65
N ILE A 144 -16.42 3.52 -3.34
CA ILE A 144 -16.68 2.11 -3.01
C ILE A 144 -15.40 1.27 -3.17
N THR A 145 -14.73 1.39 -4.32
CA THR A 145 -13.52 0.61 -4.59
C THR A 145 -12.38 0.95 -3.63
N SER A 146 -12.23 2.23 -3.28
CA SER A 146 -11.27 2.70 -2.29
C SER A 146 -11.61 2.19 -0.87
N SER A 147 -12.89 2.21 -0.48
CA SER A 147 -13.34 1.73 0.83
C SER A 147 -13.08 0.24 1.05
N LEU A 148 -13.18 -0.59 0.00
CA LEU A 148 -12.90 -2.02 0.12
C LEU A 148 -11.46 -2.30 0.59
N VAL A 149 -10.47 -1.61 0.02
CA VAL A 149 -9.05 -1.83 0.33
C VAL A 149 -8.55 -1.01 1.53
N HIS A 150 -9.22 0.10 1.88
CA HIS A 150 -8.81 0.97 2.98
C HIS A 150 -9.63 0.83 4.26
N PHE A 151 -10.78 0.14 4.21
CA PHE A 151 -11.64 -0.08 5.37
C PHE A 151 -12.00 -1.55 5.55
N VAL A 152 -12.65 -2.18 4.56
CA VAL A 152 -13.20 -3.54 4.72
C VAL A 152 -12.10 -4.56 5.03
N ASN A 153 -11.05 -4.63 4.20
CA ASN A 153 -9.95 -5.56 4.41
C ASN A 153 -9.16 -5.31 5.72
N PRO A 154 -8.80 -4.06 6.09
CA PRO A 154 -8.26 -3.77 7.41
C PRO A 154 -9.15 -4.25 8.58
N VAL A 155 -10.45 -3.98 8.52
CA VAL A 155 -11.40 -4.41 9.56
C VAL A 155 -11.44 -5.93 9.67
N ILE A 156 -11.47 -6.65 8.54
CA ILE A 156 -11.36 -8.12 8.53
C ILE A 156 -10.08 -8.56 9.26
N CYS A 157 -8.93 -7.96 8.93
CA CYS A 157 -7.67 -8.30 9.60
C CYS A 157 -7.74 -8.05 11.12
N PHE A 158 -8.20 -6.87 11.54
CA PHE A 158 -8.29 -6.50 12.95
C PHE A 158 -9.16 -7.48 13.73
N VAL A 159 -10.34 -7.81 13.20
CA VAL A 159 -11.25 -8.79 13.82
C VAL A 159 -10.54 -10.13 14.01
N PHE A 160 -9.91 -10.68 12.96
CA PHE A 160 -9.28 -11.98 13.06
C PHE A 160 -8.02 -12.00 13.92
N VAL A 161 -7.26 -10.90 13.99
CA VAL A 161 -6.14 -10.74 14.91
C VAL A 161 -6.63 -10.66 16.36
N ILE A 162 -7.69 -9.89 16.64
CA ILE A 162 -8.30 -9.80 17.97
C ILE A 162 -8.82 -11.16 18.44
N LEU A 163 -9.51 -11.89 17.57
CA LEU A 163 -10.04 -13.23 17.87
C LEU A 163 -8.92 -14.25 18.11
N ASN A 164 -7.83 -14.17 17.34
CA ASN A 164 -6.68 -15.08 17.45
C ASN A 164 -5.57 -14.59 18.39
N ARG A 165 -5.72 -13.45 19.08
CA ARG A 165 -4.65 -12.79 19.85
C ARG A 165 -3.89 -13.69 20.84
N LYS A 166 -4.57 -14.68 21.44
CA LYS A 166 -3.99 -15.63 22.40
C LYS A 166 -3.12 -16.71 21.74
N ASN A 167 -3.29 -16.91 20.42
CA ASN A 167 -2.56 -17.87 19.60
C ASN A 167 -1.42 -17.21 18.81
N ILE A 168 -1.18 -15.91 19.02
CA ILE A 168 -0.13 -15.15 18.36
C ILE A 168 0.96 -14.86 19.40
N SER A 169 2.21 -15.14 19.02
CA SER A 169 3.39 -14.78 19.80
C SER A 169 4.37 -14.00 18.94
N VAL A 170 4.99 -12.97 19.53
CA VAL A 170 5.90 -12.06 18.83
C VAL A 170 7.13 -11.76 19.67
N THR A 171 8.24 -11.44 19.01
CA THR A 171 9.46 -10.97 19.70
C THR A 171 9.59 -9.45 19.55
N LYS A 172 10.42 -8.82 20.39
CA LYS A 172 10.77 -7.39 20.22
C LYS A 172 11.42 -7.16 18.86
N LEU A 173 12.25 -8.09 18.39
CA LEU A 173 12.88 -8.03 17.07
C LEU A 173 11.82 -8.02 15.95
N THR A 174 10.79 -8.86 16.03
CA THR A 174 9.67 -8.86 15.05
C THR A 174 9.05 -7.47 14.90
N ILE A 175 8.79 -6.79 16.02
CA ILE A 175 8.22 -5.44 16.00
C ILE A 175 9.16 -4.45 15.30
N TRP A 176 10.46 -4.49 15.57
CA TRP A 176 11.42 -3.60 14.90
C TRP A 176 11.69 -3.96 13.43
N LEU A 177 11.61 -5.25 13.06
CA LEU A 177 11.72 -5.68 11.67
C LEU A 177 10.58 -5.12 10.80
N SER A 178 9.46 -4.69 11.40
CA SER A 178 8.39 -4.02 10.66
C SER A 178 8.87 -2.76 9.92
N THR A 179 9.90 -2.11 10.45
CA THR A 179 10.47 -0.89 9.86
C THR A 179 11.19 -1.14 8.53
N ILE A 180 11.70 -2.34 8.29
CA ILE A 180 12.43 -2.66 7.05
C ILE A 180 11.54 -2.43 5.84
N VAL A 181 10.30 -2.94 5.87
CA VAL A 181 9.35 -2.77 4.76
C VAL A 181 9.05 -1.30 4.50
N MET A 182 8.92 -0.48 5.56
CA MET A 182 8.67 0.95 5.41
C MET A 182 9.87 1.69 4.81
N ILE A 183 11.10 1.38 5.26
CA ILE A 183 12.33 1.96 4.68
C ILE A 183 12.45 1.56 3.22
N THR A 184 12.25 0.27 2.89
CA THR A 184 12.32 -0.21 1.51
C THR A 184 11.27 0.47 0.64
N TYR A 185 10.04 0.64 1.15
CA TYR A 185 8.97 1.29 0.41
C TYR A 185 9.23 2.79 0.19
N TRP A 186 9.74 3.49 1.21
CA TRP A 186 10.14 4.88 1.09
C TRP A 186 11.30 5.06 0.09
N ALA A 187 12.31 4.19 0.16
CA ALA A 187 13.44 4.21 -0.78
C ALA A 187 12.99 3.94 -2.21
N PHE A 188 12.07 2.99 -2.40
CA PHE A 188 11.42 2.74 -3.69
C PHE A 188 10.74 4.01 -4.22
N ALA A 189 9.91 4.67 -3.40
CA ALA A 189 9.24 5.92 -3.79
C ALA A 189 10.24 7.04 -4.13
N LEU A 190 11.33 7.17 -3.36
CA LEU A 190 12.37 8.17 -3.62
C LEU A 190 13.08 7.90 -4.95
N VAL A 191 13.49 6.66 -5.21
CA VAL A 191 14.15 6.28 -6.46
C VAL A 191 13.23 6.53 -7.65
N THR A 192 11.98 6.08 -7.58
CA THR A 192 10.99 6.36 -8.64
C THR A 192 10.82 7.85 -8.89
N PHE A 193 10.70 8.65 -7.82
CA PHE A 193 10.56 10.10 -7.92
C PHE A 193 11.78 10.75 -8.59
N LEU A 194 13.00 10.46 -8.10
CA LEU A 194 14.23 11.04 -8.64
C LEU A 194 14.47 10.63 -10.09
N SER A 195 14.20 9.36 -10.44
CA SER A 195 14.36 8.86 -11.81
C SER A 195 13.40 9.53 -12.81
N GLY A 196 12.17 9.85 -12.38
CA GLY A 196 11.17 10.49 -13.25
C GLY A 196 11.14 12.01 -13.21
N ASN A 197 11.77 12.66 -12.22
CA ASN A 197 11.72 14.13 -12.06
C ASN A 197 12.21 14.87 -13.32
N LYS A 198 13.24 14.37 -13.99
CA LYS A 198 13.74 14.93 -15.26
C LYS A 198 12.66 14.98 -16.36
N ASN A 199 11.74 14.01 -16.39
CA ASN A 199 10.67 13.96 -17.38
C ASN A 199 9.61 15.02 -17.08
N VAL A 200 9.31 15.25 -15.80
CA VAL A 200 8.41 16.34 -15.36
C VAL A 200 9.02 17.70 -15.70
N GLU A 201 10.31 17.89 -15.42
CA GLU A 201 11.02 19.13 -15.76
C GLU A 201 11.04 19.37 -17.27
N ALA A 202 11.34 18.35 -18.08
CA ALA A 202 11.28 18.46 -19.53
C ALA A 202 9.86 18.79 -20.05
N PHE A 203 8.81 18.25 -19.42
CA PHE A 203 7.41 18.54 -19.78
C PHE A 203 7.01 19.97 -19.38
N LYS A 204 7.57 20.51 -18.29
CA LYS A 204 7.33 21.89 -17.83
C LYS A 204 7.95 22.94 -18.77
N VAL A 205 9.05 22.61 -19.45
CA VAL A 205 9.69 23.53 -20.41
C VAL A 205 8.68 23.90 -21.50
N GLY A 206 8.32 25.18 -21.57
CA GLY A 206 7.31 25.70 -22.50
C GLY A 206 5.89 25.79 -21.94
N LEU A 207 5.63 25.28 -20.72
CA LEU A 207 4.39 25.48 -19.96
C LEU A 207 4.51 26.54 -18.87
N ASP A 208 5.74 26.93 -18.49
CA ASP A 208 5.95 28.02 -17.53
C ASP A 208 5.43 29.34 -18.12
N GLY A 209 4.38 29.88 -17.48
CA GLY A 209 3.61 31.07 -17.89
C GLY A 209 4.38 32.40 -17.96
N SER A 210 5.71 32.39 -18.01
CA SER A 210 6.53 33.58 -18.25
C SER A 210 6.47 34.06 -19.71
N ILE A 211 5.96 33.25 -20.65
CA ILE A 211 5.92 33.57 -22.09
C ILE A 211 4.48 33.82 -22.61
N ILE A 212 3.41 33.50 -21.86
CA ILE A 212 2.06 33.36 -22.46
C ILE A 212 0.96 34.01 -21.59
N ARG A 213 0.19 34.94 -22.18
CA ARG A 213 -0.85 35.78 -21.53
C ARG A 213 -2.30 35.27 -21.69
N ASP A 214 -2.49 34.01 -22.07
CA ASP A 214 -3.81 33.41 -22.28
C ASP A 214 -4.32 32.72 -21.00
N THR A 215 -5.59 32.97 -20.65
CA THR A 215 -6.30 32.43 -19.49
C THR A 215 -6.27 30.90 -19.40
N LYS A 216 -6.31 30.16 -20.52
CA LYS A 216 -6.18 28.70 -20.57
C LYS A 216 -4.78 28.24 -20.17
N THR A 217 -3.73 29.00 -20.48
CA THR A 217 -2.34 28.63 -20.16
C THR A 217 -2.01 28.87 -18.68
N VAL A 218 -2.64 29.88 -18.05
CA VAL A 218 -2.59 30.09 -16.59
C VAL A 218 -3.25 28.94 -15.82
N GLU A 219 -4.30 28.31 -16.37
CA GLU A 219 -4.88 27.09 -15.79
C GLU A 219 -3.95 25.88 -15.92
N LEU A 220 -3.26 25.72 -17.06
CA LEU A 220 -2.28 24.65 -17.26
C LEU A 220 -1.09 24.75 -16.29
N ALA A 221 -0.64 25.96 -15.97
CA ALA A 221 0.44 26.20 -15.00
C ALA A 221 0.07 25.80 -13.55
N LYS A 222 -1.23 25.64 -13.24
CA LYS A 222 -1.71 25.17 -11.92
C LYS A 222 -1.77 23.64 -11.82
N ILE A 223 -1.55 22.92 -12.93
CA ILE A 223 -1.62 21.46 -12.94
C ILE A 223 -0.44 20.89 -12.15
N ASN A 224 -0.76 20.01 -11.20
CA ASN A 224 0.27 19.29 -10.45
C ASN A 224 0.81 18.13 -11.30
N LEU A 225 1.77 18.44 -12.17
CA LEU A 225 2.37 17.47 -13.10
C LEU A 225 3.02 16.26 -12.40
N TYR A 226 3.48 16.42 -11.15
CA TYR A 226 3.98 15.29 -10.36
C TYR A 226 2.90 14.24 -10.10
N LYS A 227 1.65 14.69 -9.88
CA LYS A 227 0.49 13.82 -9.70
C LYS A 227 0.00 13.28 -11.04
N GLU A 228 -0.17 14.14 -12.05
CA GLU A 228 -0.71 13.73 -13.36
C GLU A 228 0.20 12.73 -14.09
N MET A 229 1.52 12.86 -13.94
CA MET A 229 2.49 11.91 -14.52
C MET A 229 2.73 10.68 -13.63
N ASN A 230 1.95 10.50 -12.55
CA ASN A 230 2.09 9.42 -11.58
C ASN A 230 3.51 9.29 -10.98
N LEU A 231 4.22 10.41 -10.82
CA LEU A 231 5.57 10.41 -10.26
C LEU A 231 5.56 10.27 -8.73
N THR A 232 4.47 10.68 -8.10
CA THR A 232 4.22 10.48 -6.67
C THR A 232 3.21 9.37 -6.45
N ILE A 233 3.61 8.30 -5.77
CA ILE A 233 2.69 7.20 -5.38
C ILE A 233 1.59 7.74 -4.44
N TYR A 234 1.99 8.57 -3.49
CA TYR A 234 1.09 9.28 -2.59
C TYR A 234 1.38 10.78 -2.68
N SER A 235 0.35 11.60 -2.82
CA SER A 235 0.55 13.05 -3.02
C SER A 235 1.23 13.74 -1.84
N PHE A 236 1.08 13.23 -0.61
CA PHE A 236 1.82 13.75 0.56
C PHE A 236 3.30 13.36 0.56
N LEU A 237 3.69 12.35 -0.21
CA LEU A 237 5.07 11.86 -0.38
C LEU A 237 5.69 12.42 -1.67
N ASN A 238 5.47 13.71 -1.93
CA ASN A 238 6.16 14.44 -2.99
C ASN A 238 7.47 15.01 -2.42
N PHE A 239 8.62 14.56 -2.92
CA PHE A 239 9.90 14.98 -2.36
C PHE A 239 10.26 16.46 -2.63
N LYS A 240 9.64 17.09 -3.64
CA LYS A 240 9.74 18.54 -3.90
C LYS A 240 8.71 19.35 -3.10
N HIS A 241 7.55 18.77 -2.82
CA HIS A 241 6.43 19.40 -2.12
C HIS A 241 5.91 18.51 -0.97
N PRO A 242 6.74 18.18 0.03
CA PRO A 242 6.41 17.19 1.05
C PRO A 242 5.23 17.66 1.90
N LEU A 243 4.35 16.74 2.32
CA LEU A 243 3.15 17.07 3.10
C LEU A 243 2.30 18.20 2.49
N PHE A 244 2.23 18.24 1.15
CA PHE A 244 1.51 19.26 0.38
C PHE A 244 2.07 20.69 0.51
N TYR A 245 3.31 20.84 0.99
CA TYR A 245 3.97 22.14 1.11
C TYR A 245 4.15 22.80 -0.27
N LYS A 246 3.62 24.02 -0.42
CA LYS A 246 3.60 24.76 -1.69
C LYS A 246 4.70 25.82 -1.85
N GLY A 247 5.54 26.02 -0.84
CA GLY A 247 6.61 27.02 -0.89
C GLY A 247 7.93 26.46 -1.40
N ASP A 248 8.90 27.35 -1.62
CA ASP A 248 10.20 27.01 -2.22
C ASP A 248 11.37 27.04 -1.22
N ASN A 249 11.10 27.22 0.09
CA ASN A 249 12.14 27.19 1.11
C ASN A 249 12.80 25.80 1.18
N LEU A 250 14.03 25.71 0.68
CA LEU A 250 14.80 24.46 0.60
C LEU A 250 15.01 23.81 1.98
N GLY A 251 15.32 24.60 3.01
CA GLY A 251 15.52 24.10 4.36
C GLY A 251 14.27 23.43 4.92
N LEU A 252 13.10 24.03 4.71
CA LEU A 252 11.82 23.45 5.12
C LEU A 252 11.49 22.18 4.32
N VAL A 253 11.73 22.16 3.00
CA VAL A 253 11.53 20.96 2.16
C VAL A 253 12.40 19.79 2.65
N ILE A 254 13.67 20.04 2.94
CA ILE A 254 14.58 19.01 3.47
C ILE A 254 14.10 18.55 4.85
N GLY A 255 13.77 19.48 5.75
CA GLY A 255 13.28 19.18 7.09
C GLY A 255 12.01 18.32 7.09
N LEU A 256 11.04 18.65 6.24
CA LEU A 256 9.78 17.90 6.11
C LEU A 256 10.01 16.48 5.56
N ASN A 257 10.92 16.30 4.60
CA ASN A 257 11.26 14.97 4.09
C ASN A 257 11.95 14.11 5.17
N ILE A 258 12.86 14.69 5.96
CA ILE A 258 13.49 14.00 7.10
C ILE A 258 12.42 13.63 8.14
N ALA A 259 11.51 14.54 8.46
CA ALA A 259 10.40 14.28 9.37
C ALA A 259 9.49 13.15 8.88
N LEU A 260 9.16 13.11 7.57
CA LEU A 260 8.42 12.01 6.95
C LEU A 260 9.16 10.67 7.08
N PHE A 261 10.47 10.65 6.83
CA PHE A 261 11.28 9.44 6.96
C PHE A 261 11.31 8.93 8.41
N ILE A 262 11.63 9.79 9.38
CA ILE A 262 11.67 9.44 10.81
C ILE A 262 10.27 9.03 11.30
N GLY A 263 9.24 9.78 10.89
CA GLY A 263 7.85 9.47 11.20
C GLY A 263 7.44 8.09 10.70
N GLY A 264 7.71 7.78 9.43
CA GLY A 264 7.47 6.45 8.86
C GLY A 264 8.28 5.35 9.57
N PHE A 265 9.55 5.60 9.86
CA PHE A 265 10.45 4.67 10.55
C PHE A 265 9.93 4.28 11.93
N LEU A 266 9.42 5.25 12.69
CA LEU A 266 8.90 5.05 14.06
C LEU A 266 7.43 4.60 14.09
N LEU A 267 6.65 4.90 13.04
CA LEU A 267 5.24 4.55 12.97
C LEU A 267 5.02 3.03 13.02
N THR A 268 5.77 2.25 12.25
CA THR A 268 5.62 0.79 12.22
C THR A 268 5.90 0.10 13.57
N PRO A 269 7.03 0.34 14.27
CA PRO A 269 7.25 -0.25 15.59
C PRO A 269 6.30 0.34 16.63
N GLY A 270 5.95 1.64 16.53
CA GLY A 270 4.96 2.27 17.40
C GLY A 270 3.60 1.56 17.35
N LEU A 271 3.07 1.31 16.15
CA LEU A 271 1.84 0.54 15.95
C LEU A 271 2.00 -0.93 16.38
N GLY A 272 3.16 -1.54 16.14
CA GLY A 272 3.46 -2.89 16.62
C GLY A 272 3.39 -2.98 18.15
N PHE A 273 4.04 -2.07 18.87
CA PHE A 273 3.92 -2.01 20.32
C PHE A 273 2.48 -1.72 20.77
N ALA A 274 1.78 -0.78 20.13
CA ALA A 274 0.39 -0.47 20.44
C ALA A 274 -0.51 -1.71 20.35
N TRP A 275 -0.44 -2.47 19.25
CA TRP A 275 -1.20 -3.72 19.09
C TRP A 275 -0.78 -4.80 20.09
N LYS A 276 0.53 -4.97 20.31
CA LYS A 276 1.05 -5.94 21.27
C LYS A 276 0.51 -5.68 22.68
N TYR A 277 0.55 -4.43 23.14
CA TYR A 277 0.10 -4.06 24.48
C TYR A 277 -1.42 -4.01 24.58
N GLY A 278 -2.10 -3.42 23.60
CA GLY A 278 -3.57 -3.31 23.57
C GLY A 278 -4.27 -4.67 23.56
N LEU A 279 -3.75 -5.64 22.79
CA LEU A 279 -4.32 -7.00 22.73
C LEU A 279 -3.69 -7.99 23.71
N LYS A 280 -2.65 -7.57 24.45
CA LYS A 280 -1.85 -8.44 25.33
C LYS A 280 -1.32 -9.68 24.58
N VAL A 281 -0.80 -9.49 23.37
CA VAL A 281 -0.16 -10.55 22.57
C VAL A 281 1.05 -11.10 23.33
N LYS A 282 1.24 -12.42 23.31
CA LYS A 282 2.32 -13.10 24.05
C LYS A 282 3.68 -12.62 23.52
N TYR A 283 4.58 -12.24 24.43
CA TYR A 283 5.99 -12.11 24.09
C TYR A 283 6.62 -13.49 24.02
N ASP A 284 7.22 -13.78 22.88
CA ASP A 284 8.10 -14.91 22.71
C ASP A 284 9.51 -14.52 23.14
N THR A 285 10.07 -15.24 24.11
CA THR A 285 11.45 -15.06 24.58
C THR A 285 12.44 -15.87 23.74
N ALA A 286 11.96 -16.79 22.90
CA ALA A 286 12.81 -17.58 22.02
C ALA A 286 13.24 -16.75 20.81
N THR A 287 14.56 -16.55 20.68
CA THR A 287 15.16 -15.91 19.51
C THR A 287 15.42 -16.90 18.38
N LYS A 288 15.45 -18.21 18.68
CA LYS A 288 15.72 -19.27 17.70
C LYS A 288 14.44 -19.98 17.24
N PRO A 289 14.31 -20.31 15.94
CA PRO A 289 13.15 -21.01 15.38
C PRO A 289 12.79 -22.34 16.05
N TRP A 290 13.76 -23.03 16.66
CA TRP A 290 13.60 -24.35 17.29
C TRP A 290 13.33 -24.30 18.79
N GLU A 291 13.35 -23.12 19.41
CA GLU A 291 13.06 -22.92 20.84
C GLU A 291 11.58 -22.58 21.10
N ILE A 292 10.77 -22.52 20.04
CA ILE A 292 9.36 -22.15 20.09
C ILE A 292 8.53 -23.43 20.28
N GLN A 293 8.10 -23.67 21.52
CA GLN A 293 7.19 -24.76 21.90
C GLN A 293 5.72 -24.35 21.74
#